data_AF-A0A812S7L9-F1
#
_entry.id   AF-A0A812S7L9-F1
#
_cell.length_a   1.000
_cell.length_b   1.000
_cell.length_c   1.000
_cell.angle_alpha   90.00
_cell.angle_beta   90.00
_cell.angle_gamma   90.00
#
_symmetry.space_group_name_H-M   'P 1'
#
loop_
_entity.id
_entity.type
_entity.pdbx_description
1 polymer ?
#
loop_
_entity_poly.entity_id
_entity_poly.type
_entity_poly.pdbx_seq_one_letter_code
_entity_poly.pdbx_strand_id
1 'polypeptide(L)'
;MLLRDMSESTVLRAEVRTGASVNACMKEFANNALAELRAPAADGDGGHDHADRDDAHVSDVDLADISYGGKWNLVFISVRADATNSNIWRREKLHVCEAQMGLVCKPVKSYPLHAEDFLHTKRCLRQPQHRSDLQVVSGSTAEHCAGIMQKQLNSIGVPSVADLLADMDTEKSVIAYLDTTDRGTDQTARKKRTACSVGSVDNLVYIASDCYLHVFHSAVRSGLVLTDSLISECFSKEVLGGFDKYYASLAKLVNVWREKASQVMKAWDDHHGSKDADTRALGSRYPLSVSSGRWGSVENAEEFLIERGRPLLEPCILQALSSAMKADVGALAADAPADASF
;
A
#
# COMPACT_ATOMS: atom_id res chain seq x y z
N MET A 1 -0.33 18.18 -3.69
CA MET A 1 -0.71 17.44 -4.92
C MET A 1 0.08 16.14 -5.06
N LEU A 2 1.42 16.14 -4.91
CA LEU A 2 2.27 14.93 -4.90
C LEU A 2 1.88 13.85 -3.85
N LEU A 3 1.49 14.25 -2.63
CA LEU A 3 1.09 13.30 -1.57
C LEU A 3 -0.25 12.60 -1.87
N ARG A 4 -1.14 13.23 -2.65
CA ARG A 4 -2.41 12.63 -3.07
C ARG A 4 -2.15 11.52 -4.11
N ASP A 5 -1.21 11.77 -5.02
CA ASP A 5 -0.74 10.83 -6.05
C ASP A 5 -0.01 9.61 -5.44
N MET A 6 0.81 9.84 -4.41
CA MET A 6 1.47 8.75 -3.67
C MET A 6 0.51 7.90 -2.85
N SER A 7 -0.63 8.43 -2.41
CA SER A 7 -1.61 7.67 -1.63
C SER A 7 -2.32 6.58 -2.43
N GLU A 8 -2.50 6.78 -3.75
CA GLU A 8 -3.00 5.79 -4.70
C GLU A 8 -1.93 4.73 -5.05
N SER A 9 -0.66 5.06 -4.80
CA SER A 9 0.48 4.14 -4.88
C SER A 9 0.67 3.29 -3.62
N THR A 10 -0.30 3.29 -2.71
CA THR A 10 -0.32 2.44 -1.52
C THR A 10 -1.39 1.36 -1.66
N VAL A 11 -1.19 0.21 -1.02
CA VAL A 11 -2.29 -0.73 -0.79
C VAL A 11 -3.23 -0.07 0.22
N LEU A 12 -4.08 0.84 -0.26
CA LEU A 12 -5.19 1.40 0.52
C LEU A 12 -5.92 0.23 1.17
N ARG A 13 -6.20 0.37 2.49
CA ARG A 13 -6.95 -0.55 3.36
C ARG A 13 -7.69 -1.61 2.56
N ALA A 14 -7.38 -2.88 2.82
CA ALA A 14 -7.98 -4.05 2.21
C ALA A 14 -9.52 -4.01 2.19
N GLU A 15 -10.11 -3.27 1.24
CA GLU A 15 -11.29 -3.76 0.54
C GLU A 15 -10.78 -4.92 -0.30
N VAL A 16 -10.95 -6.11 0.25
CA VAL A 16 -10.81 -7.35 -0.48
C VAL A 16 -11.93 -7.36 -1.52
N ARG A 17 -11.65 -6.79 -2.70
CA ARG A 17 -12.51 -6.95 -3.88
C ARG A 17 -12.12 -8.24 -4.61
N THR A 18 -11.98 -9.36 -3.89
CA THR A 18 -11.80 -10.68 -4.51
C THR A 18 -13.16 -11.33 -4.68
N GLY A 19 -13.83 -10.98 -5.78
CA GLY A 19 -14.94 -11.78 -6.29
C GLY A 19 -14.40 -12.89 -7.20
N ALA A 20 -15.06 -14.05 -7.21
CA ALA A 20 -14.71 -15.12 -8.17
C ALA A 20 -14.69 -14.61 -9.62
N SER A 21 -15.57 -13.67 -9.97
CA SER A 21 -15.62 -13.00 -11.28
C SER A 21 -14.39 -12.15 -11.58
N VAL A 22 -13.86 -11.44 -10.58
CA VAL A 22 -12.69 -10.58 -10.69
C VAL A 22 -11.43 -11.42 -10.90
N ASN A 23 -11.29 -12.54 -10.18
CA ASN A 23 -10.19 -13.50 -10.38
C ASN A 23 -10.30 -14.22 -11.72
N ALA A 24 -11.52 -14.55 -12.17
CA ALA A 24 -11.75 -15.16 -13.49
C ALA A 24 -11.29 -14.22 -14.61
N CYS A 25 -11.61 -12.93 -14.53
CA CYS A 25 -11.18 -11.92 -15.50
C CYS A 25 -9.65 -11.81 -15.59
N MET A 26 -8.93 -11.80 -14.46
CA MET A 26 -7.47 -11.76 -14.46
C MET A 26 -6.86 -13.03 -15.07
N LYS A 27 -7.40 -14.21 -14.73
CA LYS A 27 -6.95 -15.50 -15.28
C LYS A 27 -7.18 -15.56 -16.80
N GLU A 28 -8.36 -15.15 -17.24
CA GLU A 28 -8.69 -15.08 -18.67
C GLU A 28 -7.75 -14.13 -19.40
N PHE A 29 -7.52 -12.93 -18.83
CA PHE A 29 -6.58 -11.97 -19.39
C PHE A 29 -5.15 -12.51 -19.47
N ALA A 30 -4.66 -13.14 -18.40
CA ALA A 30 -3.33 -13.75 -18.37
C ALA A 30 -3.19 -14.87 -19.39
N ASN A 31 -4.21 -15.74 -19.51
CA ASN A 31 -4.23 -16.81 -20.51
C ASN A 31 -4.22 -16.27 -21.93
N ASN A 32 -5.01 -15.21 -22.20
CA ASN A 32 -5.03 -14.57 -23.52
C ASN A 32 -3.68 -13.91 -23.83
N ALA A 33 -3.06 -13.25 -22.86
CA ALA A 33 -1.72 -12.67 -23.03
C ALA A 33 -0.66 -13.74 -23.29
N LEU A 34 -0.70 -14.88 -22.59
CA LEU A 34 0.17 -16.03 -22.86
C LEU A 34 -0.10 -16.64 -24.24
N ALA A 35 -1.35 -16.72 -24.67
CA ALA A 35 -1.71 -17.21 -26.00
C ALA A 35 -1.13 -16.30 -27.10
N GLU A 36 -1.21 -14.98 -26.93
CA GLU A 36 -0.59 -14.00 -27.84
C GLU A 36 0.94 -14.09 -27.84
N LEU A 37 1.56 -14.34 -26.67
CA LEU A 37 3.01 -14.58 -26.57
C LEU A 37 3.46 -15.86 -27.32
N ARG A 38 2.58 -16.87 -27.40
CA ARG A 38 2.82 -18.13 -28.11
C ARG A 38 2.45 -18.07 -29.60
N ALA A 39 1.60 -17.12 -29.99
CA ALA A 39 1.10 -17.05 -31.35
C ALA A 39 2.28 -16.85 -32.33
N PRO A 40 2.43 -17.72 -33.35
CA PRO A 40 3.44 -17.50 -34.37
C PRO A 40 3.20 -16.14 -35.00
N ALA A 41 4.25 -15.36 -35.19
CA ALA A 41 4.13 -14.08 -35.86
C ALA A 41 3.40 -14.28 -37.18
N ALA A 42 2.31 -13.53 -37.39
CA ALA A 42 1.70 -13.47 -38.70
C ALA A 42 2.78 -12.96 -39.66
N ASP A 43 3.26 -13.84 -40.55
CA ASP A 43 4.20 -13.48 -41.60
C ASP A 43 3.55 -12.34 -42.38
N GLY A 44 4.11 -11.14 -42.21
CA GLY A 44 3.54 -9.88 -42.67
C GLY A 44 3.58 -9.69 -44.19
N ASP A 45 3.34 -10.76 -44.95
CA ASP A 45 3.32 -10.78 -46.42
C ASP A 45 1.92 -11.08 -46.99
N GLY A 46 0.90 -11.11 -46.13
CA GLY A 46 -0.50 -11.04 -46.55
C GLY A 46 -0.80 -9.64 -47.07
N GLY A 47 -0.55 -9.41 -48.36
CA GLY A 47 -1.01 -8.23 -49.09
C GLY A 47 -2.52 -8.06 -48.94
N HIS A 48 -2.94 -7.20 -48.00
CA HIS A 48 -4.32 -6.75 -47.92
C HIS A 48 -4.50 -5.59 -48.89
N ASP A 49 -4.94 -5.95 -50.10
CA ASP A 49 -5.74 -5.06 -50.93
C ASP A 49 -6.89 -4.51 -50.07
N HIS A 50 -6.90 -3.20 -49.88
CA HIS A 50 -8.00 -2.45 -49.30
C HIS A 50 -9.20 -2.52 -50.27
N ALA A 51 -9.96 -3.61 -50.22
CA ALA A 51 -11.31 -3.63 -50.76
C ALA A 51 -12.23 -2.99 -49.72
N ASP A 52 -12.78 -1.84 -50.07
CA ASP A 52 -13.81 -1.08 -49.35
C ASP A 52 -14.87 -2.03 -48.74
N ARG A 53 -14.92 -2.09 -47.41
CA ARG A 53 -16.03 -2.72 -46.68
C ARG A 53 -16.76 -1.65 -45.90
N ASP A 54 -17.96 -1.38 -46.37
CA ASP A 54 -18.94 -0.45 -45.81
C ASP A 54 -19.25 -0.71 -44.34
N ASP A 55 -19.47 0.41 -43.64
CA ASP A 55 -19.83 0.55 -42.24
C ASP A 55 -21.03 -0.32 -41.83
N ALA A 56 -20.76 -1.45 -41.17
CA ALA A 56 -21.77 -2.22 -40.45
C ALA A 56 -21.53 -2.14 -38.93
N HIS A 57 -22.57 -1.68 -38.24
CA HIS A 57 -22.78 -1.56 -36.80
C HIS A 57 -21.80 -2.31 -35.86
N VAL A 58 -21.09 -1.53 -35.04
CA VAL A 58 -20.30 -1.99 -33.90
C VAL A 58 -21.23 -2.36 -32.73
N SER A 59 -21.58 -3.63 -32.60
CA SER A 59 -22.17 -4.19 -31.38
C SER A 59 -21.36 -5.41 -30.93
N ASP A 60 -20.97 -5.39 -29.65
CA ASP A 60 -20.31 -6.44 -28.86
C ASP A 60 -19.12 -7.15 -29.53
N VAL A 61 -17.91 -6.62 -29.24
CA VAL A 61 -16.65 -7.26 -29.61
C VAL A 61 -16.47 -8.51 -28.76
N ASP A 62 -16.61 -9.67 -29.39
CA ASP A 62 -16.32 -10.97 -28.80
C ASP A 62 -14.83 -11.02 -28.42
N LEU A 63 -14.54 -11.29 -27.15
CA LEU A 63 -13.19 -11.27 -26.59
C LEU A 63 -12.30 -12.38 -27.16
N ALA A 64 -12.91 -13.40 -27.75
CA ALA A 64 -12.24 -14.59 -28.26
C ALA A 64 -11.57 -14.39 -29.63
N ASP A 65 -11.86 -13.29 -30.34
CA ASP A 65 -11.52 -13.17 -31.77
C ASP A 65 -10.54 -12.02 -32.11
N ILE A 66 -9.91 -11.43 -31.09
CA ILE A 66 -8.92 -10.36 -31.31
C ILE A 66 -7.52 -10.97 -31.44
N SER A 67 -7.09 -11.31 -32.65
CA SER A 67 -5.67 -11.63 -32.90
C SER A 67 -4.88 -10.33 -33.06
N TYR A 68 -3.83 -10.17 -32.26
CA TYR A 68 -2.99 -8.97 -32.30
C TYR A 68 -1.68 -9.26 -33.04
N GLY A 69 -1.73 -9.42 -34.37
CA GLY A 69 -0.58 -9.73 -35.23
C GLY A 69 0.54 -8.66 -35.30
N GLY A 70 1.16 -8.31 -34.16
CA GLY A 70 2.27 -7.38 -34.05
C GLY A 70 3.62 -8.03 -34.34
N LYS A 71 4.59 -7.22 -34.81
CA LYS A 71 5.99 -7.67 -35.00
C LYS A 71 6.71 -7.95 -33.66
N TRP A 72 6.20 -7.37 -32.59
CA TRP A 72 6.70 -7.56 -31.24
C TRP A 72 5.55 -7.42 -30.23
N ASN A 73 5.74 -8.04 -29.07
CA ASN A 73 4.83 -8.01 -27.94
C ASN A 73 5.56 -7.49 -26.69
N LEU A 74 4.92 -6.63 -25.91
CA LEU A 74 5.40 -6.27 -24.57
C LEU A 74 4.36 -6.68 -23.55
N VAL A 75 4.74 -7.58 -22.67
CA VAL A 75 3.96 -7.90 -21.47
C VAL A 75 4.60 -7.15 -20.32
N PHE A 76 3.80 -6.39 -19.56
CA PHE A 76 4.25 -5.83 -18.30
C PHE A 76 3.47 -6.44 -17.15
N ILE A 77 4.18 -6.74 -16.07
CA ILE A 77 3.63 -7.22 -14.82
C ILE A 77 4.21 -6.33 -13.74
N SER A 78 3.34 -5.63 -13.02
CA SER A 78 3.70 -4.88 -11.84
C SER A 78 3.16 -5.61 -10.63
N VAL A 79 4.05 -5.98 -9.71
CA VAL A 79 3.68 -6.57 -8.43
C VAL A 79 4.08 -5.63 -7.31
N ARG A 80 3.16 -5.44 -6.37
CA ARG A 80 3.38 -4.75 -5.11
C ARG A 80 3.01 -5.67 -3.97
N ALA A 81 3.93 -5.84 -3.02
CA ALA A 81 3.65 -6.63 -1.83
C ALA A 81 4.05 -5.89 -0.56
N ASP A 82 3.23 -6.05 0.47
CA ASP A 82 3.48 -5.51 1.81
C ASP A 82 3.03 -6.52 2.87
N ALA A 83 3.66 -6.45 4.04
CA ALA A 83 3.27 -7.26 5.18
C ALA A 83 3.21 -6.43 6.46
N THR A 84 2.06 -6.42 7.09
CA THR A 84 1.78 -5.57 8.24
C THR A 84 1.26 -6.37 9.43
N ASN A 85 1.55 -5.92 10.65
CA ASN A 85 1.03 -6.54 11.86
C ASN A 85 -0.48 -6.32 11.96
N SER A 86 -1.24 -7.38 12.21
CA SER A 86 -2.69 -7.31 12.36
C SER A 86 -3.10 -7.54 13.81
N ASN A 87 -3.63 -6.51 14.46
CA ASN A 87 -4.20 -6.65 15.80
C ASN A 87 -5.48 -7.51 15.81
N ILE A 88 -6.17 -7.60 14.67
CA ILE A 88 -7.43 -8.37 14.53
C ILE A 88 -7.11 -9.86 14.35
N TRP A 89 -6.04 -10.19 13.65
CA TRP A 89 -5.70 -11.57 13.33
C TRP A 89 -4.69 -12.15 14.32
N ARG A 90 -5.09 -12.30 15.58
CA ARG A 90 -4.27 -12.91 16.64
C ARG A 90 -2.87 -12.30 16.81
N ARG A 91 -2.68 -11.03 16.45
CA ARG A 91 -1.36 -10.34 16.44
C ARG A 91 -0.35 -10.96 15.47
N GLU A 92 -0.83 -11.66 14.45
CA GLU A 92 0.00 -12.20 13.39
C GLU A 92 0.28 -11.14 12.32
N LYS A 93 1.37 -11.35 11.58
CA LYS A 93 1.72 -10.52 10.43
C LYS A 93 0.96 -11.03 9.21
N LEU A 94 0.23 -10.15 8.55
CA LEU A 94 -0.51 -10.47 7.33
C LEU A 94 0.21 -9.90 6.13
N HIS A 95 0.33 -10.70 5.07
CA HIS A 95 0.88 -10.34 3.78
C HIS A 95 -0.24 -10.08 2.79
N VAL A 96 -0.10 -9.03 1.99
CA VAL A 96 -0.97 -8.70 0.87
C VAL A 96 -0.11 -8.52 -0.37
N CYS A 97 -0.60 -9.06 -1.48
CA CYS A 97 0.00 -8.88 -2.80
C CYS A 97 -1.03 -8.20 -3.70
N GLU A 98 -0.57 -7.25 -4.49
CA GLU A 98 -1.32 -6.60 -5.53
C GLU A 98 -0.54 -6.79 -6.82
N ALA A 99 -1.23 -7.15 -7.89
CA ALA A 99 -0.62 -7.32 -9.20
C ALA A 99 -1.45 -6.59 -10.25
N GLN A 100 -0.73 -6.03 -11.21
CA GLN A 100 -1.27 -5.45 -12.41
C GLN A 100 -0.55 -6.09 -13.59
N MET A 101 -1.31 -6.52 -14.59
CA MET A 101 -0.75 -7.07 -15.82
C MET A 101 -1.30 -6.29 -16.99
N GLY A 102 -0.50 -6.11 -18.02
CA GLY A 102 -1.03 -5.69 -19.31
C GLY A 102 -0.14 -6.14 -20.46
N LEU A 103 -0.74 -6.05 -21.63
CA LEU A 103 -0.20 -6.52 -22.88
C LEU A 103 -0.22 -5.38 -23.88
N VAL A 104 0.85 -5.24 -24.64
CA VAL A 104 0.95 -4.30 -25.76
C VAL A 104 1.40 -5.09 -26.97
N CYS A 105 0.47 -5.27 -27.91
CA CYS A 105 0.70 -5.93 -29.19
C CYS A 105 0.40 -4.90 -30.30
N LYS A 106 1.44 -4.36 -30.97
CA LYS A 106 1.23 -3.50 -32.15
C LYS A 106 2.42 -3.58 -33.13
N PRO A 107 2.15 -3.56 -34.45
CA PRO A 107 3.13 -3.06 -35.41
C PRO A 107 3.25 -1.54 -35.23
N VAL A 108 4.39 -1.05 -34.74
CA VAL A 108 4.68 0.40 -34.63
C VAL A 108 4.88 0.97 -36.03
N LYS A 109 3.80 1.26 -36.75
CA LYS A 109 3.86 2.14 -37.94
C LYS A 109 3.41 3.57 -37.64
N SER A 110 2.76 3.82 -36.51
CA SER A 110 2.43 5.17 -36.08
C SER A 110 2.28 5.22 -34.56
N TYR A 111 3.26 5.82 -33.87
CA TYR A 111 3.02 6.31 -32.52
C TYR A 111 1.93 7.40 -32.61
N PRO A 112 0.92 7.39 -31.72
CA PRO A 112 0.01 8.51 -31.54
C PRO A 112 0.79 9.82 -31.36
N LEU A 113 0.85 10.66 -32.40
CA LEU A 113 1.33 12.05 -32.24
C LEU A 113 0.24 12.93 -31.61
N HIS A 114 -1.01 12.44 -31.57
CA HIS A 114 -2.18 13.15 -31.05
C HIS A 114 -2.81 12.43 -29.85
N ALA A 115 -3.32 13.21 -28.89
CA ALA A 115 -3.91 12.72 -27.65
C ALA A 115 -5.17 11.84 -27.84
N GLU A 116 -5.88 12.01 -28.96
CA GLU A 116 -7.09 11.24 -29.29
C GLU A 116 -6.78 9.78 -29.68
N ASP A 117 -5.64 9.54 -30.34
CA ASP A 117 -5.14 8.20 -30.69
C ASP A 117 -4.67 7.41 -29.44
N PHE A 118 -4.36 8.13 -28.35
CA PHE A 118 -4.03 7.52 -27.05
C PHE A 118 -5.27 6.86 -26.43
N LEU A 119 -6.47 7.41 -26.65
CA LEU A 119 -7.74 6.82 -26.20
C LEU A 119 -8.09 5.55 -26.99
N HIS A 120 -7.74 5.48 -28.29
CA HIS A 120 -7.84 4.24 -29.05
C HIS A 120 -6.82 3.19 -28.59
N THR A 121 -5.62 3.63 -28.17
CA THR A 121 -4.59 2.74 -27.61
C THR A 121 -4.94 2.23 -26.21
N LYS A 122 -5.80 2.93 -25.45
CA LYS A 122 -6.41 2.39 -24.21
C LYS A 122 -7.23 1.12 -24.44
N ARG A 123 -7.76 0.85 -25.65
CA ARG A 123 -8.40 -0.44 -25.96
C ARG A 123 -7.39 -1.59 -26.03
N CYS A 124 -6.14 -1.32 -26.41
CA CYS A 124 -5.04 -2.29 -26.44
C CYS A 124 -4.34 -2.44 -25.08
N LEU A 125 -4.32 -1.40 -24.25
CA LEU A 125 -3.77 -1.42 -22.89
C LEU A 125 -4.86 -1.77 -21.86
N ARG A 126 -5.27 -3.03 -21.82
CA ARG A 126 -6.04 -3.53 -20.69
C ARG A 126 -5.08 -3.78 -19.54
N GLN A 127 -5.35 -3.14 -18.40
CA GLN A 127 -4.53 -3.26 -17.20
C GLN A 127 -5.38 -3.73 -16.02
N PRO A 128 -5.84 -5.00 -15.98
CA PRO A 128 -6.45 -5.54 -14.79
C PRO A 128 -5.51 -5.38 -13.58
N GLN A 129 -6.01 -4.72 -12.53
CA GLN A 129 -5.32 -4.57 -11.25
C GLN A 129 -6.10 -5.37 -10.20
N HIS A 130 -5.41 -6.29 -9.55
CA HIS A 130 -6.02 -7.23 -8.62
C HIS A 130 -5.23 -7.36 -7.34
N ARG A 131 -5.94 -7.58 -6.24
CA ARG A 131 -5.37 -7.82 -4.92
C ARG A 131 -5.63 -9.28 -4.56
N SER A 132 -4.62 -9.94 -4.01
CA SER A 132 -4.76 -11.29 -3.48
C SER A 132 -5.48 -11.28 -2.14
N ASP A 133 -5.97 -12.43 -1.73
CA ASP A 133 -6.43 -12.64 -0.36
C ASP A 133 -5.27 -12.45 0.63
N LEU A 134 -5.60 -12.01 1.84
CA LEU A 134 -4.64 -11.88 2.93
C LEU A 134 -4.08 -13.26 3.30
N GLN A 135 -2.76 -13.36 3.43
CA GLN A 135 -2.09 -14.58 3.89
C GLN A 135 -1.31 -14.29 5.17
N VAL A 136 -1.32 -15.24 6.10
CA VAL A 136 -0.48 -15.14 7.31
C VAL A 136 0.97 -15.38 6.93
N VAL A 137 1.87 -14.52 7.43
CA VAL A 137 3.33 -14.71 7.29
C VAL A 137 3.78 -15.75 8.30
N SER A 138 4.10 -16.96 7.83
CA SER A 138 4.53 -18.09 8.67
C SER A 138 6.05 -18.21 8.84
N GLY A 139 6.84 -17.37 8.18
CA GLY A 139 8.31 -17.43 8.22
C GLY A 139 8.97 -16.11 7.84
N SER A 140 10.24 -15.98 8.22
CA SER A 140 11.06 -14.76 8.04
C SER A 140 12.33 -15.07 7.24
N THR A 141 12.17 -15.72 6.08
CA THR A 141 13.27 -15.96 5.15
C THR A 141 12.88 -15.48 3.76
N ALA A 142 13.87 -15.16 2.93
CA ALA A 142 13.66 -14.81 1.53
C ALA A 142 12.84 -15.87 0.77
N GLU A 143 13.02 -17.15 1.12
CA GLU A 143 12.30 -18.28 0.52
C GLU A 143 10.83 -18.29 0.91
N HIS A 144 10.52 -18.05 2.18
CA HIS A 144 9.14 -17.90 2.63
C HIS A 144 8.47 -16.69 1.99
N CYS A 145 9.18 -15.57 1.86
CA CYS A 145 8.69 -14.38 1.16
C CYS A 145 8.42 -14.65 -0.33
N ALA A 146 9.30 -15.41 -1.01
CA ALA A 146 9.06 -15.84 -2.39
C ALA A 146 7.82 -16.75 -2.48
N GLY A 147 7.72 -17.74 -1.59
CA GLY A 147 6.64 -18.71 -1.58
C GLY A 147 5.26 -18.09 -1.33
N ILE A 148 5.14 -17.19 -0.34
CA ILE A 148 3.87 -16.52 -0.04
C ILE A 148 3.42 -15.60 -1.18
N MET A 149 4.38 -14.87 -1.79
CA MET A 149 4.12 -14.00 -2.93
C MET A 149 3.67 -14.82 -4.15
N GLN A 150 4.38 -15.90 -4.48
CA GLN A 150 4.01 -16.77 -5.59
C GLN A 150 2.64 -17.41 -5.38
N LYS A 151 2.34 -17.88 -4.16
CA LYS A 151 1.03 -18.43 -3.81
C LYS A 151 -0.09 -17.41 -4.04
N GLN A 152 0.13 -16.15 -3.64
CA GLN A 152 -0.84 -15.07 -3.82
C GLN A 152 -1.00 -14.65 -5.28
N LEU A 153 0.08 -14.60 -6.06
CA LEU A 153 0.03 -14.33 -7.49
C LEU A 153 -0.75 -15.42 -8.23
N ASN A 154 -0.47 -16.69 -7.91
CA ASN A 154 -1.20 -17.84 -8.48
C ASN A 154 -2.69 -17.78 -8.13
N SER A 155 -3.05 -17.36 -6.92
CA SER A 155 -4.47 -17.31 -6.52
C SER A 155 -5.28 -16.29 -7.32
N ILE A 156 -4.64 -15.18 -7.74
CA ILE A 156 -5.25 -14.15 -8.60
C ILE A 156 -4.99 -14.39 -10.09
N GLY A 157 -4.36 -15.50 -10.48
CA GLY A 157 -4.16 -15.85 -11.89
C GLY A 157 -3.01 -15.16 -12.59
N VAL A 158 -2.10 -14.53 -11.84
CA VAL A 158 -0.89 -13.95 -12.43
C VAL A 158 0.13 -15.07 -12.64
N PRO A 159 0.64 -15.28 -13.86
CA PRO A 159 1.62 -16.31 -14.15
C PRO A 159 2.93 -16.03 -13.42
N SER A 160 3.65 -17.08 -13.04
CA SER A 160 4.99 -16.90 -12.52
C SER A 160 5.93 -16.41 -13.63
N VAL A 161 7.06 -15.82 -13.23
CA VAL A 161 8.11 -15.48 -14.20
C VAL A 161 8.56 -16.73 -14.99
N ALA A 162 8.66 -17.88 -14.33
CA ALA A 162 9.02 -19.12 -15.01
C ALA A 162 8.00 -19.54 -16.06
N ASP A 163 6.69 -19.39 -15.79
CA ASP A 163 5.63 -19.72 -16.75
C ASP A 163 5.71 -18.81 -17.98
N LEU A 164 5.90 -17.50 -17.76
CA LEU A 164 6.05 -16.54 -18.87
C LEU A 164 7.26 -16.88 -19.74
N LEU A 165 8.38 -17.23 -19.13
CA LEU A 165 9.60 -17.58 -19.85
C LEU A 165 9.47 -18.86 -20.66
N ALA A 166 8.72 -19.84 -20.16
CA ALA A 166 8.49 -21.10 -20.86
C ALA A 166 7.63 -20.93 -22.12
N ASP A 167 6.76 -19.90 -22.13
CA ASP A 167 5.75 -19.69 -23.16
C ASP A 167 6.08 -18.58 -24.16
N MET A 168 7.18 -17.87 -23.96
CA MET A 168 7.52 -16.66 -24.71
C MET A 168 8.32 -16.97 -25.98
N ASP A 169 7.89 -16.43 -27.13
CA ASP A 169 8.77 -16.24 -28.28
C ASP A 169 9.82 -15.17 -27.96
N THR A 170 11.03 -15.59 -27.61
CA THR A 170 12.15 -14.73 -27.24
C THR A 170 12.66 -13.86 -28.40
N GLU A 171 12.26 -14.07 -29.64
CA GLU A 171 12.71 -13.19 -30.73
C GLU A 171 11.88 -11.90 -30.82
N LYS A 172 10.65 -11.92 -30.28
CA LYS A 172 9.64 -10.88 -30.55
C LYS A 172 8.95 -10.35 -29.30
N SER A 173 9.07 -11.05 -28.18
CA SER A 173 8.35 -10.68 -26.98
C SER A 173 9.31 -10.21 -25.91
N VAL A 174 8.95 -9.12 -25.23
CA VAL A 174 9.66 -8.58 -24.07
C VAL A 174 8.73 -8.63 -22.86
N ILE A 175 9.26 -9.05 -21.72
CA ILE A 175 8.57 -9.02 -20.43
C ILE A 175 9.19 -7.94 -19.55
N ALA A 176 8.39 -6.98 -19.10
CA ALA A 176 8.77 -6.04 -18.06
C ALA A 176 8.15 -6.48 -16.72
N TYR A 177 8.96 -6.98 -15.79
CA TYR A 177 8.51 -7.40 -14.46
C TYR A 177 8.96 -6.39 -13.40
N LEU A 178 8.02 -5.61 -12.88
CA LEU A 178 8.23 -4.60 -11.85
C LEU A 178 7.88 -5.19 -10.48
N ASP A 179 8.85 -5.23 -9.58
CA ASP A 179 8.72 -5.84 -8.26
C ASP A 179 8.92 -4.81 -7.15
N THR A 180 7.82 -4.33 -6.57
CA THR A 180 7.81 -3.28 -5.55
C THR A 180 7.49 -3.84 -4.16
N THR A 181 8.47 -3.80 -3.26
CA THR A 181 8.30 -4.21 -1.85
C THR A 181 8.95 -3.22 -0.90
N ASP A 182 8.71 -3.37 0.41
CA ASP A 182 9.53 -2.70 1.42
C ASP A 182 11.02 -3.11 1.35
N ARG A 183 11.85 -2.43 2.17
CA ARG A 183 13.28 -2.74 2.32
C ARG A 183 13.55 -3.71 3.46
N GLY A 184 12.58 -4.55 3.82
CA GLY A 184 12.82 -5.65 4.74
C GLY A 184 13.97 -6.52 4.26
N THR A 185 14.76 -7.05 5.18
CA THR A 185 15.93 -7.90 4.85
C THR A 185 15.53 -9.08 3.98
N ASP A 186 14.41 -9.73 4.32
CA ASP A 186 13.90 -10.90 3.59
C ASP A 186 13.39 -10.52 2.20
N GLN A 187 12.70 -9.38 2.08
CA GLN A 187 12.21 -8.87 0.79
C GLN A 187 13.36 -8.43 -0.12
N THR A 188 14.39 -7.79 0.44
CA THR A 188 15.59 -7.42 -0.29
C THR A 188 16.33 -8.66 -0.80
N ALA A 189 16.50 -9.66 0.06
CA ALA A 189 17.13 -10.93 -0.32
C ALA A 189 16.30 -11.68 -1.38
N ARG A 190 14.97 -11.67 -1.27
CA ARG A 190 14.05 -12.21 -2.28
C ARG A 190 14.23 -11.51 -3.62
N LYS A 191 14.17 -10.17 -3.66
CA LYS A 191 14.37 -9.40 -4.91
C LYS A 191 15.70 -9.68 -5.57
N LYS A 192 16.78 -9.82 -4.78
CA LYS A 192 18.11 -10.22 -5.28
C LYS A 192 18.08 -11.63 -5.87
N ARG A 193 17.45 -12.59 -5.20
CA ARG A 193 17.29 -13.96 -5.71
C ARG A 193 16.53 -13.98 -7.03
N THR A 194 15.42 -13.25 -7.12
CA THR A 194 14.64 -13.12 -8.35
C THR A 194 15.48 -12.50 -9.46
N ALA A 195 16.20 -11.40 -9.18
CA ALA A 195 17.13 -10.79 -10.14
C ALA A 195 18.17 -11.78 -10.67
N CYS A 196 18.78 -12.57 -9.78
CA CYS A 196 19.75 -13.59 -10.19
C CYS A 196 19.11 -14.69 -11.05
N SER A 197 17.88 -15.12 -10.74
CA SER A 197 17.20 -16.17 -11.51
C SER A 197 16.76 -15.72 -12.91
N VAL A 198 16.57 -14.42 -13.12
CA VAL A 198 16.09 -13.86 -14.40
C VAL A 198 17.18 -13.15 -15.19
N GLY A 199 18.36 -12.91 -14.60
CA GLY A 199 19.42 -12.10 -15.19
C GLY A 199 20.07 -12.68 -16.46
N SER A 200 19.79 -13.94 -16.80
CA SER A 200 20.25 -14.59 -18.04
C SER A 200 19.19 -14.63 -19.14
N VAL A 201 18.06 -13.95 -18.97
CA VAL A 201 16.99 -13.92 -19.97
C VAL A 201 17.04 -12.62 -20.75
N ASP A 202 17.41 -12.71 -22.03
CA ASP A 202 17.62 -11.56 -22.91
C ASP A 202 16.38 -10.65 -23.08
N ASN A 203 15.18 -11.22 -22.95
CA ASN A 203 13.93 -10.51 -23.18
C ASN A 203 13.10 -10.28 -21.92
N LEU A 204 13.73 -10.33 -20.76
CA LEU A 204 13.07 -10.00 -19.50
C LEU A 204 13.79 -8.84 -18.82
N VAL A 205 13.05 -7.74 -18.66
CA VAL A 205 13.47 -6.56 -17.90
C VAL A 205 12.90 -6.68 -16.49
N TYR A 206 13.75 -7.02 -15.54
CA TYR A 206 13.38 -7.10 -14.12
C TYR A 206 13.71 -5.80 -13.40
N ILE A 207 12.69 -5.12 -12.88
CA ILE A 207 12.83 -3.84 -12.17
C ILE A 207 12.47 -4.05 -10.71
N ALA A 208 13.48 -4.24 -9.87
CA ALA A 208 13.33 -4.24 -8.43
C ALA A 208 13.19 -2.80 -7.91
N SER A 209 12.02 -2.46 -7.39
CA SER A 209 11.74 -1.14 -6.80
C SER A 209 11.51 -1.22 -5.29
N ASP A 210 11.86 -0.15 -4.60
CA ASP A 210 11.57 0.01 -3.18
C ASP A 210 10.24 0.75 -3.01
N CYS A 211 9.45 0.35 -2.03
CA CYS A 211 8.24 1.07 -1.65
C CYS A 211 8.61 2.48 -1.15
N TYR A 212 8.30 3.51 -1.94
CA TYR A 212 8.61 4.89 -1.59
C TYR A 212 7.94 5.36 -0.30
N LEU A 213 6.77 4.81 0.07
CA LEU A 213 6.15 5.10 1.37
C LEU A 213 7.03 4.58 2.52
N HIS A 214 7.59 3.38 2.38
CA HIS A 214 8.52 2.83 3.38
C HIS A 214 9.83 3.64 3.44
N VAL A 215 10.35 4.08 2.29
CA VAL A 215 11.51 4.98 2.22
C VAL A 215 11.22 6.30 2.93
N PHE A 216 10.06 6.90 2.68
CA PHE A 216 9.59 8.10 3.36
C PHE A 216 9.52 7.90 4.88
N HIS A 217 8.86 6.83 5.34
CA HIS A 217 8.82 6.51 6.77
C HIS A 217 10.21 6.31 7.39
N SER A 218 11.16 5.75 6.64
CA SER A 218 12.54 5.60 7.10
C SER A 218 13.25 6.95 7.19
N ALA A 219 13.03 7.86 6.23
CA ALA A 219 13.57 9.22 6.28
C ALA A 219 13.02 10.00 7.48
N VAL A 220 11.71 9.95 7.72
CA VAL A 220 11.08 10.57 8.89
C VAL A 220 11.64 10.01 10.19
N ARG A 221 11.83 8.68 10.29
CA ARG A 221 12.46 8.06 11.46
C ARG A 221 13.86 8.63 11.72
N SER A 222 14.69 8.77 10.69
CA SER A 222 16.03 9.35 10.83
C SER A 222 15.99 10.78 11.35
N GLY A 223 15.04 11.60 10.86
CA GLY A 223 14.80 12.95 11.37
C GLY A 223 14.40 12.95 12.85
N LEU A 224 13.49 12.06 13.26
CA LEU A 224 13.06 11.95 14.66
C LEU A 224 14.19 11.54 15.60
N VAL A 225 15.09 10.64 15.15
CA VAL A 225 16.28 10.26 15.93
C VAL A 225 17.20 11.46 16.11
N LEU A 226 17.40 12.27 15.07
CA LEU A 226 18.17 13.51 15.17
C LEU A 226 17.52 14.51 16.14
N THR A 227 16.19 14.63 16.10
CA THR A 227 15.44 15.46 17.06
C THR A 227 15.66 15.00 18.50
N ASP A 228 15.60 13.70 18.78
CA ASP A 228 15.87 13.14 20.11
C ASP A 228 17.32 13.46 20.58
N SER A 229 18.29 13.37 19.66
CA SER A 229 19.69 13.77 19.94
C SER A 229 19.80 15.25 20.28
N LEU A 230 19.20 16.13 19.48
CA LEU A 230 19.23 17.58 19.72
C LEU A 230 18.55 17.95 21.05
N ILE A 231 17.42 17.34 21.39
CA ILE A 231 16.74 17.54 22.67
C ILE A 231 17.67 17.16 23.83
N SER A 232 18.35 16.02 23.71
CA SER A 232 19.27 15.51 24.73
C SER A 232 20.53 16.39 24.90
N GLU A 233 20.96 17.07 23.83
CA GLU A 233 22.10 17.99 23.87
C GLU A 233 21.73 19.38 24.40
N CYS A 234 20.54 19.89 24.03
CA CYS A 234 20.12 21.25 24.39
C CYS A 234 19.49 21.35 25.79
N PHE A 235 18.95 20.27 26.34
CA PHE A 235 18.21 20.30 27.59
C PHE A 235 18.68 19.22 28.56
N SER A 236 18.76 19.55 29.84
CA SER A 236 19.06 18.56 30.87
C SER A 236 17.86 17.65 31.13
N LYS A 237 18.11 16.45 31.63
CA LYS A 237 17.03 15.49 31.96
C LYS A 237 16.08 16.02 33.03
N GLU A 238 16.59 16.86 33.95
CA GLU A 238 15.80 17.52 34.98
C GLU A 238 14.80 18.50 34.37
N VAL A 239 15.21 19.28 33.36
CA VAL A 239 14.33 20.22 32.63
C VAL A 239 13.28 19.46 31.84
N LEU A 240 13.67 18.36 31.19
CA LEU A 240 12.78 17.57 30.35
C LEU A 240 11.83 16.68 31.13
N GLY A 241 12.05 16.43 32.43
CA GLY A 241 11.17 15.58 33.23
C GLY A 241 10.99 14.16 32.68
N GLY A 242 11.97 13.63 31.95
CA GLY A 242 11.90 12.31 31.29
C GLY A 242 11.24 12.29 29.91
N PHE A 243 10.99 13.45 29.29
CA PHE A 243 10.50 13.59 27.91
C PHE A 243 11.65 13.84 26.91
N ASP A 244 12.71 13.02 26.98
CA ASP A 244 13.90 13.10 26.13
C ASP A 244 13.73 12.47 24.74
N LYS A 245 12.61 11.75 24.53
CA LYS A 245 12.26 11.13 23.25
C LYS A 245 11.00 11.75 22.69
N TYR A 246 11.15 12.59 21.67
CA TYR A 246 10.09 13.35 21.05
C TYR A 246 8.97 12.45 20.53
N TYR A 247 9.31 11.49 19.65
CA TYR A 247 8.32 10.60 19.05
C TYR A 247 7.57 9.79 20.11
N ALA A 248 8.28 9.27 21.11
CA ALA A 248 7.67 8.48 22.18
C ALA A 248 6.70 9.32 23.03
N SER A 249 7.06 10.57 23.28
CA SER A 249 6.23 11.53 24.04
C SER A 249 4.96 11.88 23.26
N LEU A 250 5.11 12.19 21.97
CA LEU A 250 3.99 12.45 21.08
C LEU A 250 3.05 11.23 20.96
N ALA A 251 3.62 10.04 20.75
CA ALA A 251 2.85 8.81 20.64
C ALA A 251 2.07 8.50 21.93
N LYS A 252 2.68 8.70 23.12
CA LYS A 252 1.98 8.56 24.41
C LYS A 252 0.81 9.53 24.50
N LEU A 253 1.04 10.81 24.21
CA LEU A 253 0.00 11.85 24.27
C LEU A 253 -1.20 11.53 23.37
N VAL A 254 -0.92 11.20 22.11
CA VAL A 254 -1.95 10.85 21.12
C VAL A 254 -2.70 9.58 21.52
N ASN A 255 -2.00 8.55 22.00
CA ASN A 255 -2.64 7.29 22.39
C ASN A 255 -3.50 7.47 23.66
N VAL A 256 -3.04 8.26 24.64
CA VAL A 256 -3.85 8.64 25.81
C VAL A 256 -5.11 9.37 25.38
N TRP A 257 -5.00 10.35 24.47
CA TRP A 257 -6.16 11.04 23.92
C TRP A 257 -7.15 10.06 23.28
N ARG A 258 -6.66 9.13 22.45
CA ARG A 258 -7.52 8.16 21.75
C ARG A 258 -8.19 7.18 22.71
N GLU A 259 -7.46 6.72 23.73
CA GLU A 259 -8.00 5.81 24.75
C GLU A 259 -9.05 6.50 25.62
N LYS A 260 -8.79 7.76 26.00
CA LYS A 260 -9.67 8.56 26.88
C LYS A 260 -10.53 9.56 26.10
N ALA A 261 -10.79 9.28 24.83
CA ALA A 261 -11.41 10.21 23.89
C ALA A 261 -12.69 10.85 24.44
N SER A 262 -13.62 10.04 24.96
CA SER A 262 -14.88 10.55 25.53
C SER A 262 -14.68 11.53 26.68
N GLN A 263 -13.72 11.24 27.57
CA GLN A 263 -13.40 12.09 28.72
C GLN A 263 -12.75 13.40 28.29
N VAL A 264 -11.85 13.34 27.30
CA VAL A 264 -11.19 14.53 26.75
C VAL A 264 -12.19 15.42 26.01
N MET A 265 -13.10 14.84 25.22
CA MET A 265 -14.16 15.60 24.54
C MET A 265 -15.12 16.26 25.53
N LYS A 266 -15.53 15.54 26.58
CA LYS A 266 -16.35 16.14 27.63
C LYS A 266 -15.63 17.31 28.31
N ALA A 267 -14.36 17.14 28.65
CA ALA A 267 -13.55 18.21 29.22
C ALA A 267 -13.40 19.40 28.26
N TRP A 268 -13.29 19.13 26.96
CA TRP A 268 -13.30 20.17 25.94
C TRP A 268 -14.61 20.95 25.93
N ASP A 269 -15.76 20.28 25.98
CA ASP A 269 -17.06 20.93 26.03
C ASP A 269 -17.25 21.75 27.32
N ASP A 270 -16.77 21.22 28.46
CA ASP A 270 -16.83 21.92 29.75
C ASP A 270 -15.99 23.22 29.73
N HIS A 271 -14.79 23.19 29.14
CA HIS A 271 -13.88 24.33 29.11
C HIS A 271 -14.13 25.30 27.95
N HIS A 272 -14.64 24.80 26.83
CA HIS A 272 -14.63 25.51 25.55
C HIS A 272 -15.95 25.39 24.76
N GLY A 273 -16.93 24.58 25.17
CA GLY A 273 -18.13 24.28 24.39
C GLY A 273 -19.03 25.47 24.07
N SER A 274 -19.01 26.51 24.90
CA SER A 274 -19.75 27.77 24.68
C SER A 274 -19.01 28.81 23.84
N LYS A 275 -17.77 28.54 23.40
CA LYS A 275 -16.99 29.44 22.53
C LYS A 275 -17.52 29.42 21.09
N ASP A 276 -16.78 30.08 20.21
CA ASP A 276 -17.04 30.16 18.78
C ASP A 276 -17.08 28.79 18.08
N ALA A 277 -17.66 28.76 16.88
CA ALA A 277 -17.86 27.55 16.10
C ALA A 277 -16.54 26.86 15.73
N ASP A 278 -15.46 27.63 15.49
CA ASP A 278 -14.17 27.08 15.09
C ASP A 278 -13.52 26.34 16.27
N THR A 279 -13.53 26.94 17.46
CA THR A 279 -13.05 26.29 18.68
C THR A 279 -13.83 25.01 18.99
N ARG A 280 -15.15 25.01 18.77
CA ARG A 280 -15.96 23.80 18.93
C ARG A 280 -15.60 22.71 17.92
N ALA A 281 -15.40 23.08 16.66
CA ALA A 281 -15.01 22.15 15.61
C ALA A 281 -13.65 21.48 15.89
N LEU A 282 -12.70 22.21 16.48
CA LEU A 282 -11.41 21.65 16.89
C LEU A 282 -11.54 20.52 17.92
N GLY A 283 -12.49 20.64 18.87
CA GLY A 283 -12.72 19.63 19.91
C GLY A 283 -13.34 18.32 19.40
N SER A 284 -14.13 18.38 18.34
CA SER A 284 -14.82 17.21 17.76
C SER A 284 -13.93 16.29 16.90
N ARG A 285 -12.69 16.70 16.62
CA ARG A 285 -11.74 15.95 15.79
C ARG A 285 -10.88 15.03 16.66
N TYR A 286 -10.38 13.94 16.06
CA TYR A 286 -9.51 12.97 16.73
C TYR A 286 -8.13 12.95 16.08
N PRO A 287 -7.03 12.82 16.87
CA PRO A 287 -5.72 12.65 16.29
C PRO A 287 -5.61 11.28 15.60
N LEU A 288 -4.93 11.23 14.46
CA LEU A 288 -4.55 9.95 13.84
C LEU A 288 -3.58 9.20 14.76
N SER A 289 -3.62 7.87 14.72
CA SER A 289 -2.73 7.06 15.56
C SER A 289 -1.27 7.23 15.14
N VAL A 290 -0.40 7.46 16.12
CA VAL A 290 1.05 7.43 15.93
C VAL A 290 1.54 6.03 16.27
N SER A 291 2.05 5.29 15.28
CA SER A 291 2.40 3.87 15.42
C SER A 291 3.82 3.58 14.92
N SER A 292 4.57 2.79 15.69
CA SER A 292 5.91 2.34 15.30
C SER A 292 5.89 1.65 13.92
N GLY A 293 6.91 1.93 13.11
CA GLY A 293 6.99 1.45 11.72
C GLY A 293 6.20 2.29 10.70
N ARG A 294 5.38 3.26 11.16
CA ARG A 294 4.66 4.23 10.31
C ARG A 294 4.97 5.66 10.75
N TRP A 295 6.25 5.99 10.74
CA TRP A 295 6.80 7.22 11.34
C TRP A 295 6.23 8.52 10.74
N GLY A 296 5.80 8.48 9.48
CA GLY A 296 5.16 9.62 8.81
C GLY A 296 3.80 10.02 9.39
N SER A 297 3.22 9.21 10.27
CA SER A 297 2.01 9.61 11.02
C SER A 297 2.27 10.74 12.03
N VAL A 298 3.54 11.06 12.32
CA VAL A 298 3.95 12.14 13.22
C VAL A 298 3.38 13.49 12.78
N GLU A 299 3.44 13.82 11.49
CA GLU A 299 3.02 15.12 10.95
C GLU A 299 1.55 15.42 11.24
N ASN A 300 0.67 14.43 11.02
CA ASN A 300 -0.76 14.59 11.30
C ASN A 300 -1.04 14.78 12.80
N ALA A 301 -0.23 14.16 13.67
CA ALA A 301 -0.35 14.34 15.11
C ALA A 301 0.18 15.71 15.56
N GLU A 302 1.27 16.18 14.97
CA GLU A 302 1.82 17.52 15.20
C GLU A 302 0.84 18.60 14.78
N GLU A 303 0.35 18.54 13.55
CA GLU A 303 -0.65 19.48 13.03
C GLU A 303 -1.89 19.52 13.93
N PHE A 304 -2.39 18.35 14.33
CA PHE A 304 -3.50 18.25 15.28
C PHE A 304 -3.21 18.98 16.61
N LEU A 305 -2.02 18.81 17.19
CA LEU A 305 -1.68 19.45 18.46
C LEU A 305 -1.41 20.96 18.30
N ILE A 306 -0.76 21.36 17.21
CA ILE A 306 -0.41 22.75 16.91
C ILE A 306 -1.66 23.58 16.66
N GLU A 307 -2.62 23.08 15.86
CA GLU A 307 -3.89 23.76 15.57
C GLU A 307 -4.65 24.16 16.85
N ARG A 308 -4.58 23.32 17.90
CA ARG A 308 -5.28 23.54 19.18
C ARG A 308 -4.44 24.34 20.16
N GLY A 309 -3.12 24.16 20.10
CA GLY A 309 -2.17 24.80 20.99
C GLY A 309 -2.29 24.34 22.43
N ARG A 310 -1.26 24.65 23.22
CA ARG A 310 -1.22 24.33 24.65
C ARG A 310 -2.39 24.91 25.46
N PRO A 311 -2.79 26.19 25.28
CA PRO A 311 -3.82 26.81 26.13
C PRO A 311 -5.19 26.14 26.06
N LEU A 312 -5.54 25.52 24.93
CA LEU A 312 -6.80 24.79 24.79
C LEU A 312 -6.66 23.32 25.21
N LEU A 313 -5.51 22.69 24.92
CA LEU A 313 -5.33 21.26 25.17
C LEU A 313 -5.03 20.91 26.63
N GLU A 314 -4.16 21.67 27.29
CA GLU A 314 -3.69 21.40 28.64
C GLU A 314 -4.82 21.22 29.67
N PRO A 315 -5.81 22.12 29.79
CA PRO A 315 -6.90 21.95 30.76
C PRO A 315 -7.71 20.68 30.48
N CYS A 316 -8.00 20.40 29.21
CA CYS A 316 -8.80 19.24 28.81
C CYS A 316 -8.10 17.91 29.14
N ILE A 317 -6.79 17.81 28.84
CA ILE A 317 -6.00 16.60 29.10
C ILE A 317 -5.82 16.38 30.60
N LEU A 318 -5.51 17.44 31.37
CA LEU A 318 -5.36 17.32 32.82
C LEU A 318 -6.66 16.92 33.51
N GLN A 319 -7.81 17.47 33.09
CA GLN A 319 -9.12 17.08 33.62
C GLN A 319 -9.44 15.62 33.29
N ALA A 320 -9.20 15.18 32.05
CA ALA A 320 -9.44 13.81 31.63
C ALA A 320 -8.57 12.81 32.41
N LEU A 321 -7.27 13.10 32.56
CA LEU A 321 -6.33 12.28 33.34
C LEU A 321 -6.69 12.24 34.83
N SER A 322 -7.02 13.39 35.43
CA SER A 322 -7.44 13.45 36.84
C SER A 322 -8.71 12.62 37.08
N SER A 323 -9.67 12.70 36.17
CA SER A 323 -10.91 11.92 36.24
C SER A 323 -10.64 10.42 36.14
N ALA A 324 -9.75 10.01 35.24
CA ALA A 324 -9.35 8.61 35.08
C ALA A 324 -8.63 8.07 36.33
N MET A 325 -7.67 8.82 36.88
CA MET A 325 -6.95 8.41 38.10
C MET A 325 -7.89 8.23 39.30
N LYS A 326 -8.90 9.11 39.45
CA LYS A 326 -9.90 8.98 40.53
C LYS A 326 -10.78 7.73 40.33
N ALA A 327 -11.14 7.40 39.10
CA ALA A 327 -11.92 6.21 38.79
C ALA A 327 -11.16 4.92 39.10
N ASP A 328 -9.87 4.86 38.75
CA ASP A 328 -9.02 3.69 39.01
C ASP A 328 -8.80 3.46 40.51
N VAL A 329 -8.57 4.52 41.29
CA VAL A 329 -8.47 4.44 42.77
C VAL A 329 -9.80 3.98 43.38
N GLY A 330 -10.93 4.48 42.88
CA GLY A 330 -12.26 4.07 43.33
C GLY A 330 -12.56 2.59 43.03
N ALA A 331 -12.15 2.09 41.86
CA ALA A 331 -12.32 0.70 41.48
C ALA A 331 -11.47 -0.24 42.36
N LEU A 332 -10.21 0.13 42.62
CA LEU A 332 -9.33 -0.63 43.52
C LEU A 332 -9.83 -0.64 44.97
N ALA A 333 -10.48 0.44 45.42
CA ALA A 333 -11.10 0.50 46.74
C ALA A 333 -12.40 -0.34 46.82
N ALA A 334 -13.13 -0.48 45.72
CA ALA A 334 -14.34 -1.30 45.65
C ALA A 334 -14.05 -2.82 45.58
N ASP A 335 -12.90 -3.20 45.04
CA ASP A 335 -12.42 -4.60 44.99
C ASP A 335 -11.66 -5.05 46.25
N ALA A 336 -11.50 -4.16 47.24
CA ALA A 336 -10.96 -4.55 48.54
C ALA A 336 -11.99 -5.44 49.27
N PRO A 337 -11.63 -6.67 49.71
CA PRO A 337 -12.57 -7.57 50.36
C PRO A 337 -13.14 -6.91 51.61
N ALA A 338 -14.46 -6.75 51.65
CA ALA A 338 -15.18 -6.29 52.83
C ALA A 338 -15.01 -7.33 53.94
N ASP A 339 -14.46 -6.91 55.07
CA ASP A 339 -14.32 -7.66 56.32
C ASP A 339 -13.53 -8.98 56.27
N ALA A 340 -12.23 -8.88 56.55
CA ALA A 340 -11.58 -9.84 57.45
C ALA A 340 -11.66 -9.28 58.87
N SER A 341 -12.82 -9.41 59.50
CA SER A 341 -12.98 -9.18 60.94
C SER A 341 -12.14 -10.22 61.70
N PHE A 342 -11.11 -9.76 62.41
CA PHE A 342 -10.43 -10.53 63.45
C PHE A 342 -11.20 -10.44 64.78
#